data_AF-A0A5P2BYL4-F1
#
_entry.id   AF-A0A5P2BYL4-F1
#
_cell.length_a   1.000
_cell.length_b   1.000
_cell.length_c   1.000
_cell.angle_alpha   90.00
_cell.angle_beta   90.00
_cell.angle_gamma   90.00
#
_symmetry.space_group_name_H-M   'P 1'
#
loop_
_entity.id
_entity.type
_entity.pdbx_description
1 polymer ?
#
loop_
_entity_poly.entity_id
_entity_poly.type
_entity_poly.pdbx_seq_one_letter_code
_entity_poly.pdbx_strand_id
1 'polypeptide(L)'
;MSQQRLSPLMKVAVLAIAAVIAGVWMYTSRGNTTGPDSESAKAPAVAEVGDCVQNKGTDDEPDMEVIGCSDAKAEYKVASKFENECEPGQSRFEQTRNGRVQFAMCLTKV
;
A
#
# COMPACT_ATOMS: atom_id res chain seq x y z
N MET A 1 1.91 -34.48 37.46
CA MET A 1 2.59 -33.37 36.74
C MET A 1 3.97 -33.85 36.30
N SER A 2 4.06 -34.36 35.06
CA SER A 2 5.33 -34.80 34.49
C SER A 2 6.18 -33.58 34.18
N GLN A 3 7.19 -33.30 35.00
CA GLN A 3 8.27 -32.39 34.63
C GLN A 3 9.05 -33.04 33.49
N GLN A 4 8.76 -32.61 32.26
CA GLN A 4 9.57 -32.96 31.11
C GLN A 4 10.99 -32.45 31.40
N ARG A 5 11.90 -33.39 31.68
CA ARG A 5 13.34 -33.11 31.75
C ARG A 5 13.80 -32.78 30.34
N LEU A 6 13.57 -31.53 29.92
CA LEU A 6 14.09 -31.00 28.68
C LEU A 6 15.62 -31.11 28.76
N SER A 7 16.18 -32.02 27.97
CA SER A 7 17.61 -32.24 27.89
C SER A 7 18.33 -30.92 27.56
N PRO A 8 19.56 -30.71 28.05
CA PRO A 8 20.28 -29.45 27.81
C PRO A 8 20.39 -29.12 26.31
N LEU A 9 20.49 -30.16 25.47
CA LEU A 9 20.46 -30.06 24.01
C LEU A 9 19.12 -29.52 23.47
N MET A 10 17.99 -29.97 24.02
CA MET A 10 16.66 -29.43 23.64
C MET A 10 16.52 -27.96 23.99
N LYS A 11 17.08 -27.51 25.13
CA LYS A 11 17.05 -26.08 25.51
C LYS A 11 17.84 -25.21 24.53
N VAL A 12 19.02 -25.66 24.11
CA VAL A 12 19.85 -24.95 23.12
C VAL A 12 19.15 -24.90 21.76
N ALA A 13 18.54 -26.01 21.32
CA ALA A 13 17.77 -26.05 20.08
C ALA A 13 16.58 -25.07 20.10
N VAL A 14 15.83 -25.02 21.22
CA VAL A 14 14.71 -24.09 21.39
C VAL A 14 15.17 -22.63 21.36
N LEU A 15 16.28 -22.30 22.02
CA LEU A 15 16.84 -20.94 22.00
C LEU A 15 17.32 -20.53 20.60
N ALA A 16 17.96 -21.44 19.87
CA ALA A 16 18.41 -21.19 18.50
C ALA A 16 17.21 -20.92 17.55
N ILE A 17 16.15 -21.72 17.66
CA ILE A 17 14.93 -21.54 16.87
C ILE A 17 14.26 -20.20 17.22
N ALA A 18 14.15 -19.87 18.51
CA ALA A 18 13.60 -18.58 18.95
C ALA A 18 14.42 -17.39 18.45
N ALA A 19 15.75 -17.48 18.43
CA ALA A 19 16.63 -16.45 17.89
C ALA A 19 16.49 -16.28 16.37
N VAL A 20 16.32 -17.39 15.63
CA VAL A 20 16.04 -17.33 14.19
C VAL A 20 14.69 -16.68 13.92
N ILE A 21 13.63 -17.05 14.67
CA ILE A 21 12.30 -16.45 14.52
C ILE A 21 12.34 -14.95 14.86
N ALA A 22 13.01 -14.56 15.96
CA ALA A 22 13.17 -13.16 16.33
C ALA A 22 14.02 -12.39 15.31
N GLY A 23 15.07 -13.01 14.77
CA GLY A 23 15.93 -12.43 13.73
C GLY A 23 15.19 -12.23 12.41
N VAL A 24 14.41 -13.22 11.97
CA VAL A 24 13.53 -13.12 10.79
C VAL A 24 12.48 -12.05 11.03
N TRP A 25 11.78 -12.04 12.18
CA TRP A 25 10.78 -11.02 12.51
C TRP A 25 11.39 -9.62 12.56
N MET A 26 12.60 -9.45 13.12
CA MET A 26 13.32 -8.16 13.15
C MET A 26 13.77 -7.73 11.74
N TYR A 27 14.23 -8.68 10.91
CA TYR A 27 14.66 -8.45 9.54
C TYR A 27 13.48 -8.05 8.65
N THR A 28 12.36 -8.78 8.73
CA THR A 28 11.12 -8.42 8.02
C THR A 28 10.50 -7.14 8.58
N SER A 29 10.58 -6.89 9.89
CA SER A 29 10.04 -5.66 10.52
C SER A 29 10.89 -4.41 10.24
N ARG A 30 12.17 -4.56 9.89
CA ARG A 30 13.02 -3.43 9.48
C ARG A 30 12.93 -3.10 7.98
N GLY A 31 12.37 -3.99 7.17
CA GLY A 31 12.31 -3.85 5.71
C GLY A 31 10.92 -3.85 5.08
N ASN A 32 9.83 -4.00 5.84
CA ASN A 32 8.50 -4.07 5.23
C ASN A 32 7.41 -3.72 6.24
N THR A 33 6.97 -2.46 6.23
CA THR A 33 5.73 -2.00 6.91
C THR A 33 4.52 -2.56 6.17
N THR A 34 4.26 -3.86 6.31
CA THR A 34 2.94 -4.45 6.03
C THR A 34 2.27 -4.70 7.38
N GLY A 35 1.81 -3.62 8.01
CA GLY A 35 0.64 -3.74 8.86
C GLY A 35 -0.58 -4.06 7.96
N PRO A 36 -1.65 -4.67 8.49
CA PRO A 36 -2.93 -4.80 7.79
C PRO A 36 -3.64 -3.45 7.53
N ASP A 37 -2.92 -2.34 7.62
CA ASP A 37 -3.37 -0.97 7.40
C ASP A 37 -2.50 -0.26 6.34
N SER A 38 -2.28 -0.87 5.18
CA SER A 38 -1.75 -0.13 4.01
C SER A 38 -2.20 -0.73 2.69
N GLU A 39 -3.43 -1.25 2.63
CA GLU A 39 -4.12 -1.48 1.36
C GLU A 39 -4.66 -0.15 0.80
N SER A 40 -4.99 0.84 1.64
CA SER A 40 -5.53 2.15 1.19
C SER A 40 -4.51 3.18 0.70
N ALA A 41 -3.19 2.92 0.79
CA ALA A 41 -2.15 3.88 0.40
C ALA A 41 -1.35 3.47 -0.84
N LYS A 42 -1.58 2.27 -1.40
CA LYS A 42 -0.76 1.76 -2.49
C LYS A 42 -1.17 2.35 -3.83
N ALA A 43 -2.48 2.47 -4.06
CA ALA A 43 -3.01 2.55 -5.41
C ALA A 43 -2.77 3.90 -6.14
N PRO A 44 -2.88 5.10 -5.53
CA PRO A 44 -2.51 6.34 -6.21
C PRO A 44 -1.00 6.62 -6.18
N ALA A 45 -0.23 6.05 -5.25
CA ALA A 45 1.22 6.28 -5.21
C ALA A 45 1.96 5.58 -6.38
N VAL A 46 1.44 4.43 -6.86
CA VAL A 46 2.04 3.70 -8.00
C VAL A 46 1.57 4.15 -9.38
N ALA A 47 0.43 4.83 -9.52
CA ALA A 47 -0.05 5.29 -10.83
C ALA A 47 0.90 6.35 -11.43
N GLU A 48 1.31 6.17 -12.68
CA GLU A 48 2.15 7.11 -13.42
C GLU A 48 1.33 7.98 -14.37
N VAL A 49 1.91 9.10 -14.83
CA VAL A 49 1.26 9.93 -15.84
C VAL A 49 1.03 9.09 -17.10
N GLY A 50 -0.21 9.06 -17.57
CA GLY A 50 -0.64 8.25 -18.70
C GLY A 50 -1.29 6.93 -18.32
N ASP A 51 -1.20 6.49 -17.06
CA ASP A 51 -1.90 5.28 -16.60
C ASP A 51 -3.40 5.51 -16.52
N CYS A 52 -4.16 4.45 -16.81
CA CYS A 52 -5.59 4.44 -16.59
C CYS A 52 -5.91 3.82 -15.25
N VAL A 53 -6.92 4.38 -14.59
CA VAL A 53 -7.35 3.95 -13.27
C VAL A 53 -8.86 3.74 -13.26
N GLN A 54 -9.27 2.79 -12.44
CA GLN A 54 -10.66 2.57 -12.05
C GLN A 54 -10.86 3.11 -10.65
N ASN A 55 -11.98 3.78 -10.36
CA ASN A 55 -12.37 4.05 -8.99
C ASN A 55 -13.27 2.90 -8.50
N LYS A 56 -12.74 2.04 -7.63
CA LYS A 56 -13.52 0.97 -6.98
C LYS A 56 -14.18 1.43 -5.67
N GLY A 57 -13.86 2.63 -5.22
CA GLY A 57 -14.41 3.23 -4.02
C GLY A 57 -15.65 4.08 -4.31
N THR A 58 -15.94 5.01 -3.41
CA THR A 58 -16.99 6.02 -3.57
C THR A 58 -16.40 7.39 -3.90
N ASP A 59 -17.22 8.40 -4.15
CA ASP A 59 -16.74 9.77 -4.30
C ASP A 59 -16.09 10.31 -3.01
N ASP A 60 -16.60 9.90 -1.84
CA ASP A 60 -16.09 10.34 -0.53
C ASP A 60 -14.88 9.52 -0.05
N GLU A 61 -14.82 8.23 -0.42
CA GLU A 61 -13.69 7.32 -0.16
C GLU A 61 -13.26 6.63 -1.46
N PRO A 62 -12.54 7.36 -2.32
CA PRO A 62 -12.11 6.83 -3.60
C PRO A 62 -10.97 5.80 -3.46
N ASP A 63 -11.07 4.70 -4.19
CA ASP A 63 -10.09 3.61 -4.24
C ASP A 63 -9.63 3.40 -5.68
N MET A 64 -8.52 4.08 -6.03
CA MET A 64 -8.04 4.22 -7.41
C MET A 64 -7.09 3.09 -7.80
N GLU A 65 -7.53 2.09 -8.56
CA GLU A 65 -6.69 0.99 -9.02
C GLU A 65 -6.16 1.21 -10.43
N VAL A 66 -4.85 1.03 -10.64
CA VAL A 66 -4.24 1.10 -11.98
C VAL A 66 -4.63 -0.13 -12.80
N ILE A 67 -5.24 0.11 -13.96
CA ILE A 67 -5.67 -0.92 -14.90
C ILE A 67 -5.26 -0.55 -16.33
N GLY A 68 -5.41 -1.49 -17.27
CA GLY A 68 -5.12 -1.21 -18.67
C GLY A 68 -6.11 -0.18 -19.24
N CYS A 69 -5.62 0.81 -20.00
CA CYS A 69 -6.48 1.79 -20.68
C CYS A 69 -7.45 1.18 -21.71
N SER A 70 -7.19 -0.05 -22.17
CA SER A 70 -8.09 -0.80 -23.05
C SER A 70 -9.16 -1.59 -22.30
N ASP A 71 -9.10 -1.63 -20.97
CA ASP A 71 -10.13 -2.26 -20.15
C ASP A 71 -11.35 -1.34 -20.10
N ALA A 72 -12.54 -1.89 -20.33
CA ALA A 72 -13.79 -1.13 -20.31
C ALA A 72 -14.12 -0.54 -18.93
N LYS A 73 -13.40 -0.98 -17.88
CA LYS A 73 -13.51 -0.48 -16.51
C LYS A 73 -12.61 0.72 -16.24
N ALA A 74 -11.77 1.14 -17.20
CA ALA A 74 -10.98 2.37 -17.08
C ALA A 74 -11.94 3.55 -17.06
N GLU A 75 -11.86 4.35 -15.99
CA GLU A 75 -12.74 5.51 -15.81
C GLU A 75 -11.98 6.82 -15.93
N TYR A 76 -10.71 6.81 -15.53
CA TYR A 76 -9.85 7.97 -15.55
C TYR A 76 -8.45 7.63 -16.06
N LYS A 77 -7.74 8.65 -16.53
CA LYS A 77 -6.33 8.61 -16.91
C LYS A 77 -5.56 9.68 -16.14
N VAL A 78 -4.41 9.33 -15.60
CA VAL A 78 -3.56 10.26 -14.87
C VAL A 78 -2.95 11.27 -15.85
N ALA A 79 -3.30 12.54 -15.69
CA ALA A 79 -2.81 13.64 -16.52
C ALA A 79 -1.53 14.24 -15.93
N SER A 80 -1.48 14.43 -14.62
CA SER A 80 -0.31 14.98 -13.92
C SER A 80 -0.27 14.52 -12.46
N LYS A 81 0.93 14.54 -11.87
CA LYS A 81 1.17 14.21 -10.45
C LYS A 81 1.80 15.40 -9.76
N PHE A 82 1.46 15.58 -8.49
CA PHE A 82 1.96 16.63 -7.60
C PHE A 82 1.65 18.06 -8.07
N GLU A 83 0.61 18.22 -8.88
CA GLU A 83 0.10 19.51 -9.29
C GLU A 83 -0.92 20.05 -8.28
N ASN A 84 -0.84 21.35 -8.01
CA ASN A 84 -1.77 22.04 -7.11
C ASN A 84 -3.03 22.53 -7.85
N GLU A 85 -2.96 22.62 -9.18
CA GLU A 85 -4.02 23.10 -10.03
C GLU A 85 -4.17 22.16 -11.22
N CYS A 86 -5.41 21.77 -11.52
CA CYS A 86 -5.73 20.93 -12.66
C CYS A 86 -6.31 21.77 -13.78
N GLU A 87 -6.07 21.36 -15.03
CA GLU A 87 -6.63 22.06 -16.17
C GLU A 87 -8.16 21.92 -16.21
N PRO A 88 -8.88 22.87 -16.86
CA PRO A 88 -10.33 22.78 -16.98
C PRO A 88 -10.75 21.48 -17.67
N GLY A 89 -11.62 20.71 -17.00
CA GLY A 89 -12.07 19.40 -17.44
C GLY A 89 -11.33 18.22 -16.80
N GLN A 90 -10.32 18.48 -15.97
CA GLN A 90 -9.66 17.46 -15.15
C GLN A 90 -10.23 17.43 -13.73
N SER A 91 -10.31 16.23 -13.16
CA SER A 91 -10.68 16.00 -11.76
C SER A 91 -9.42 15.95 -10.91
N ARG A 92 -9.41 16.71 -9.80
CA ARG A 92 -8.32 16.65 -8.82
C ARG A 92 -8.58 15.51 -7.83
N PHE A 93 -7.57 14.68 -7.63
CA PHE A 93 -7.57 13.64 -6.61
C PHE A 93 -6.45 13.92 -5.61
N GLU A 94 -6.78 13.90 -4.32
CA GLU A 94 -5.83 14.11 -3.24
C GLU A 94 -5.99 13.03 -2.18
N GLN A 95 -4.89 12.43 -1.76
CA GLN A 95 -4.90 11.56 -0.59
C GLN A 95 -4.29 12.29 0.59
N THR A 96 -5.10 12.44 1.64
CA THR A 96 -4.71 13.07 2.89
C THR A 96 -4.46 12.01 3.95
N ARG A 97 -3.28 12.01 4.57
CA ARG A 97 -2.96 11.15 5.72
C ARG A 97 -2.59 12.02 6.91
N ASN A 98 -3.19 11.76 8.07
CA ASN A 98 -2.94 12.53 9.29
C ASN A 98 -3.11 14.06 9.11
N GLY A 99 -4.09 14.47 8.31
CA GLY A 99 -4.37 15.89 8.03
C GLY A 99 -3.36 16.58 7.10
N ARG A 100 -2.48 15.82 6.43
CA ARG A 100 -1.55 16.34 5.42
C ARG A 100 -1.83 15.69 4.08
N VAL A 101 -1.89 16.49 3.02
CA VAL A 101 -1.94 15.99 1.65
C VAL A 101 -0.61 15.30 1.36
N GLN A 102 -0.65 14.00 1.13
CA GLN A 102 0.54 13.21 0.84
C GLN A 102 0.80 13.16 -0.66
N PHE A 103 -0.28 13.12 -1.46
CA PHE A 103 -0.21 13.04 -2.92
C PHE A 103 -1.43 13.75 -3.50
N ALA A 104 -1.18 14.56 -4.53
CA ALA A 104 -2.20 15.19 -5.35
C ALA A 104 -1.95 14.80 -6.81
N MET A 105 -2.99 14.59 -7.59
CA MET A 105 -2.89 14.32 -9.02
C MET A 105 -4.12 14.81 -9.76
N CYS A 106 -3.93 15.13 -11.04
CA CYS A 106 -5.01 15.50 -11.94
C CYS A 106 -5.35 14.32 -12.83
N LEU A 107 -6.64 14.05 -12.95
CA LEU A 107 -7.20 12.92 -13.67
C LEU A 107 -8.08 13.44 -14.81
N THR A 108 -7.98 12.83 -15.98
CA THR A 108 -8.88 13.08 -17.11
C THR A 108 -9.80 11.89 -17.28
N LYS A 109 -11.10 12.10 -17.49
CA LYS A 109 -12.03 11.00 -17.77
C LYS A 109 -11.67 10.37 -19.13
N VAL A 110 -11.61 9.03 -19.20
CA VAL A 110 -11.38 8.29 -20.46
C VAL A 110 -12.68 8.00 -21.21
#